data_AF-A0A7S2AJI7-F1
#
_entry.id   AF-A0A7S2AJI7-F1
#
_cell.length_a   1.000
_cell.length_b   1.000
_cell.length_c   1.000
_cell.angle_alpha   90.00
_cell.angle_beta   90.00
_cell.angle_gamma   90.00
#
_symmetry.space_group_name_H-M   'P 1'
#
loop_
_entity.id
_entity.type
_entity.pdbx_description
1 polymer ?
#
loop_
_entity_poly.entity_id
_entity_poly.type
_entity_poly.pdbx_seq_one_letter_code
_entity_poly.pdbx_strand_id
1 'polypeptide(L)'
;MARFVFLSPTLHGRTENHVEQWISFDEPDPETKRLMSLLGKKDIDCITFKMAGMPLRWKVLWAWPVILVRFMITSVLAFVGFRFLMNSAGVIDQILNAVALFFIVELDLIMFTTFAKDMTRDIMDRLEPYRMPAERAKIESFVWKALRQEKSYTSWDVIRRTIRFSRVIVAVFFLQWMMFLGYFMSHCQMEAWPLASPMMRDKYYHDGSLLAWNWEFFTGQWRSKNITKRLWMQGPSNETLCAPHGNAGEIVGCGLPTPWHGPRG
;
A
#
# COMPACT_ATOMS: atom_id res chain seq x y z
N MET A 1 23.74 15.03 35.68
CA MET A 1 23.15 13.83 35.04
C MET A 1 21.65 13.87 35.25
N ALA A 2 20.90 14.29 34.23
CA ALA A 2 19.44 14.29 34.30
C ALA A 2 18.92 12.87 34.11
N ARG A 3 18.31 12.29 35.16
CA ARG A 3 17.50 11.06 35.05
C ARG A 3 16.25 11.40 34.26
N PHE A 4 16.29 11.23 32.94
CA PHE A 4 15.09 11.17 32.12
C PHE A 4 14.39 9.84 32.42
N VAL A 5 13.55 9.86 33.45
CA VAL A 5 12.58 8.78 33.70
C VAL A 5 11.46 9.01 32.70
N PHE A 6 11.42 8.19 31.64
CA PHE A 6 10.26 8.09 30.75
C PHE A 6 9.09 7.50 31.56
N LEU A 7 8.38 8.36 32.29
CA LEU A 7 7.10 8.04 32.89
C LEU A 7 6.07 7.94 31.75
N SER A 8 5.88 6.71 31.27
CA SER A 8 4.80 6.39 30.33
C SER A 8 3.46 6.72 31.02
N PRO A 9 2.61 7.59 30.44
CA PRO A 9 1.32 7.92 31.03
C PRO A 9 0.38 6.72 30.82
N THR A 10 0.39 5.78 31.75
CA THR A 10 -0.58 4.68 31.78
C THR A 10 -1.92 5.21 32.25
N LEU A 11 -2.94 4.93 31.44
CA LEU A 11 -4.34 5.23 31.70
C LEU A 11 -4.77 4.81 33.10
N HIS A 12 -5.34 5.80 33.80
CA HIS A 12 -5.97 5.70 35.11
C HIS A 12 -7.10 4.66 35.07
N GLY A 13 -6.93 3.52 35.74
CA GLY A 13 -7.97 2.50 35.78
C GLY A 13 -7.58 1.15 36.36
N ARG A 14 -7.30 1.14 37.68
CA ARG A 14 -7.56 0.01 38.62
C ARG A 14 -6.50 -1.10 38.74
N THR A 15 -6.13 -1.30 40.01
CA THR A 15 -5.22 -2.27 40.66
C THR A 15 -3.72 -1.97 40.57
N GLU A 16 -3.06 -1.99 41.74
CA GLU A 16 -1.62 -1.84 42.02
C GLU A 16 -0.80 -2.91 41.30
N ASN A 17 -0.83 -2.91 39.97
CA ASN A 17 -0.13 -3.88 39.15
C ASN A 17 1.26 -3.33 38.84
N HIS A 18 2.27 -4.10 39.24
CA HIS A 18 3.67 -3.97 38.90
C HIS A 18 3.88 -3.27 37.56
N VAL A 19 4.58 -2.13 37.57
CA VAL A 19 5.15 -1.57 36.34
C VAL A 19 6.12 -2.65 35.84
N GLU A 20 5.71 -3.42 34.83
CA GLU A 20 6.56 -4.45 34.25
C GLU A 20 7.82 -3.78 33.71
N GLN A 21 8.93 -4.02 34.39
CA GLN A 21 10.21 -3.44 34.05
C GLN A 21 10.67 -4.07 32.73
N TRP A 22 10.74 -3.25 31.68
CA TRP A 22 11.18 -3.61 30.33
C TRP A 22 12.65 -4.07 30.25
N ILE A 23 13.44 -3.75 31.27
CA ILE A 23 14.85 -4.12 31.39
C ILE A 23 15.02 -4.82 32.74
N SER A 24 15.15 -6.15 32.72
CA SER A 24 15.60 -6.90 33.90
C SER A 24 17.12 -7.05 33.86
N PHE A 25 17.75 -6.71 34.98
CA PHE A 25 19.16 -7.01 35.21
C PHE A 25 19.20 -8.25 36.09
N ASP A 26 19.61 -9.37 35.51
CA ASP A 26 19.88 -10.56 36.29
C ASP A 26 21.30 -10.41 36.82
N GLU A 27 21.44 -10.08 38.12
CA GLU A 27 22.75 -9.87 38.72
C GLU A 27 23.51 -11.20 38.71
N PRO A 28 24.61 -11.33 37.94
CA PRO A 28 25.31 -12.60 37.84
C PRO A 28 26.01 -12.90 39.16
N ASP A 29 25.94 -14.15 39.59
CA ASP A 29 26.70 -14.65 40.74
C ASP A 29 28.20 -14.26 40.59
N PRO A 30 28.91 -13.84 41.66
CA PRO A 30 30.27 -13.33 41.57
C PRO A 30 31.26 -14.24 40.82
N GLU A 31 31.07 -15.56 40.87
CA GLU A 31 31.87 -16.51 40.09
C GLU A 31 31.60 -16.38 38.59
N THR A 32 30.33 -16.27 38.21
CA THR A 32 29.90 -16.06 36.81
C THR A 32 30.41 -14.73 36.29
N LYS A 33 30.42 -13.68 37.12
CA LYS A 33 30.98 -12.37 36.75
C LYS A 33 32.46 -12.44 36.44
N ARG A 34 33.25 -13.20 37.23
CA ARG A 34 34.67 -13.46 36.93
C ARG A 34 34.83 -14.21 35.62
N LEU A 35 34.04 -15.27 35.42
CA LEU A 35 34.09 -16.08 34.20
C LEU A 35 33.73 -15.27 32.95
N MET A 36 32.70 -14.42 33.02
CA MET A 36 32.32 -13.52 31.92
C MET A 36 33.42 -12.51 31.59
N SER A 37 34.09 -11.96 32.61
CA SER A 37 35.23 -11.05 32.40
C SER A 37 36.41 -11.75 31.70
N LEU A 38 36.64 -13.04 32.00
CA LEU A 38 37.66 -13.86 31.34
C LEU A 38 37.30 -14.22 29.89
N LEU A 39 36.01 -14.42 29.61
CA LEU A 39 35.49 -14.70 28.26
C LEU A 39 35.38 -13.45 27.37
N GLY A 40 35.67 -12.26 27.91
CA GLY A 40 35.49 -11.00 27.20
C GLY A 40 34.03 -10.67 26.89
N LYS A 41 33.08 -11.29 27.60
CA LYS A 41 31.65 -10.94 27.49
C LYS A 41 31.41 -9.57 28.09
N LYS A 42 30.56 -8.78 27.43
CA LYS A 42 30.23 -7.41 27.87
C LYS A 42 29.10 -7.49 28.89
N ASP A 43 29.05 -6.54 29.83
CA ASP A 43 27.98 -6.43 30.83
C ASP A 43 26.56 -6.36 30.21
N ILE A 44 26.48 -5.98 28.93
CA ILE A 44 25.26 -5.94 28.12
C ILE A 44 24.62 -7.33 27.98
N ASP A 45 25.40 -8.40 28.07
CA ASP A 45 24.93 -9.79 27.98
C ASP A 45 24.13 -10.24 29.22
N CYS A 46 24.20 -9.49 30.33
CA CYS A 46 23.43 -9.75 31.55
C CYS A 46 22.05 -9.04 31.55
N ILE A 47 21.74 -8.31 30.48
CA ILE A 47 20.52 -7.52 30.36
C ILE A 47 19.49 -8.30 29.55
N THR A 48 18.37 -8.65 30.18
CA THR A 48 17.24 -9.28 29.50
C THR A 48 16.20 -8.22 29.14
N PHE A 49 15.95 -8.06 27.83
CA PHE A 49 14.96 -7.12 27.31
C PHE A 49 13.60 -7.80 27.20
N LYS A 50 12.63 -7.33 27.97
CA LYS A 50 11.24 -7.79 27.90
C LYS A 50 10.41 -6.84 27.06
N MET A 51 9.55 -7.39 26.19
CA MET A 51 8.59 -6.58 25.44
C MET A 51 7.51 -6.03 26.38
N ALA A 52 7.64 -4.77 26.77
CA ALA A 52 6.55 -4.04 27.40
C ALA A 52 5.57 -3.53 26.33
N GLY A 53 4.27 -3.80 26.53
CA GLY A 53 3.23 -3.31 25.64
C GLY A 53 3.14 -1.77 25.64
N MET A 54 3.22 -1.15 24.47
CA MET A 54 2.96 0.28 24.31
C MET A 54 1.44 0.54 24.29
N PRO A 55 0.92 1.57 24.97
CA PRO A 55 -0.50 1.90 24.93
C PRO A 55 -0.96 2.20 23.49
N LEU A 56 -2.15 1.69 23.13
CA LEU A 56 -2.65 1.73 21.75
C LEU A 56 -2.70 3.14 21.17
N ARG A 57 -3.08 4.15 21.97
CA ARG A 57 -3.15 5.55 21.53
C ARG A 57 -1.78 6.10 21.13
N TRP A 58 -0.75 5.79 21.91
CA TRP A 58 0.62 6.20 21.62
C TRP A 58 1.15 5.48 20.38
N LYS A 59 0.87 4.18 20.26
CA LYS A 59 1.20 3.40 19.06
C LYS A 59 0.59 4.01 17.80
N VAL A 60 -0.68 4.39 17.84
CA VAL A 60 -1.35 5.05 16.71
C VAL A 60 -0.76 6.42 16.41
N LEU A 61 -0.45 7.23 17.43
CA LEU A 61 0.15 8.55 17.27
C LEU A 61 1.50 8.50 16.53
N TRP A 62 2.37 7.55 16.88
CA TRP A 62 3.67 7.38 16.22
C TRP A 62 3.60 6.62 14.90
N ALA A 63 2.65 5.69 14.76
CA ALA A 63 2.45 4.98 13.50
C ALA A 63 1.91 5.90 12.39
N TRP A 64 1.10 6.90 12.75
CA TRP A 64 0.46 7.79 11.78
C TRP A 64 1.43 8.51 10.82
N PRO A 65 2.47 9.24 11.28
CA PRO A 65 3.41 9.90 10.37
C PRO A 65 4.17 8.90 9.49
N VAL A 66 4.53 7.72 10.00
CA VAL A 66 5.20 6.67 9.23
C VAL A 66 4.30 6.16 8.10
N ILE A 67 3.03 5.90 8.41
CA ILE A 67 2.02 5.49 7.43
C ILE A 67 1.81 6.59 6.39
N LEU A 68 1.74 7.85 6.83
CA LEU A 68 1.52 8.99 5.94
C LEU A 68 2.69 9.17 4.96
N VAL A 69 3.94 9.09 5.42
CA VAL A 69 5.11 9.18 4.55
C VAL A 69 5.13 8.01 3.55
N ARG A 70 4.88 6.79 4.02
CA ARG A 70 4.78 5.61 3.14
C ARG A 70 3.69 5.80 2.09
N PHE A 71 2.51 6.26 2.50
CA PHE A 71 1.38 6.52 1.62
C PHE A 71 1.69 7.60 0.57
N MET A 72 2.35 8.69 0.96
CA MET A 72 2.77 9.75 0.05
C MET A 72 3.75 9.24 -0.99
N ILE A 73 4.78 8.51 -0.58
CA ILE A 73 5.78 7.93 -1.49
C ILE A 73 5.10 6.95 -2.46
N THR A 74 4.26 6.04 -1.97
CA THR A 74 3.52 5.11 -2.83
C THR A 74 2.57 5.82 -3.80
N SER A 75 1.93 6.91 -3.37
CA SER A 75 1.01 7.67 -4.22
C SER A 75 1.74 8.41 -5.34
N VAL A 76 2.89 9.03 -5.03
CA VAL A 76 3.74 9.70 -6.04
C VAL A 76 4.29 8.68 -7.03
N LEU A 77 4.79 7.54 -6.54
CA LEU A 77 5.28 6.45 -7.39
C LEU A 77 4.17 5.87 -8.27
N ALA A 78 2.98 5.64 -7.72
CA ALA A 78 1.83 5.18 -8.49
C ALA A 78 1.43 6.20 -9.56
N PHE A 79 1.44 7.50 -9.25
CA PHE A 79 1.12 8.55 -10.22
C PHE A 79 2.15 8.65 -11.34
N VAL A 80 3.44 8.67 -11.02
CA VAL A 80 4.53 8.71 -11.99
C VAL A 80 4.54 7.44 -12.85
N GLY A 81 4.42 6.27 -12.21
CA GLY A 81 4.32 4.98 -12.88
C GLY A 81 3.12 4.93 -13.81
N PHE A 82 1.94 5.35 -13.35
CA PHE A 82 0.73 5.40 -14.18
C PHE A 82 0.90 6.32 -15.40
N ARG A 83 1.45 7.53 -15.20
CA ARG A 83 1.74 8.47 -16.30
C ARG A 83 2.73 7.87 -17.31
N PHE A 84 3.75 7.17 -16.81
CA PHE A 84 4.73 6.52 -17.66
C PHE A 84 4.12 5.35 -18.44
N LEU A 85 3.30 4.52 -17.80
CA LEU A 85 2.59 3.40 -18.43
C LEU A 85 1.67 3.89 -19.56
N MET A 86 0.94 4.97 -19.34
CA MET A 86 0.07 5.54 -20.38
C MET A 86 0.85 6.12 -21.57
N ASN A 87 2.11 6.52 -21.38
CA ASN A 87 2.96 7.03 -22.45
C ASN A 87 3.74 5.94 -23.19
N SER A 88 3.89 4.76 -22.59
CA SER A 88 4.71 3.67 -23.12
C SER A 88 3.81 2.67 -23.81
N ALA A 89 3.90 2.56 -25.14
CA ALA A 89 3.09 1.63 -25.92
C ALA A 89 3.55 0.15 -25.81
N GLY A 90 4.63 -0.12 -25.06
CA GLY A 90 5.27 -1.43 -24.97
C GLY A 90 5.08 -2.14 -23.62
N VAL A 91 4.66 -3.41 -23.67
CA VAL A 91 4.55 -4.30 -22.49
C VAL A 91 5.89 -4.45 -21.75
N ILE A 92 7.00 -4.41 -22.48
CA ILE A 92 8.35 -4.55 -21.92
C ILE A 92 8.68 -3.39 -20.96
N ASP A 93 8.32 -2.17 -21.33
CA ASP A 93 8.54 -0.99 -20.48
C ASP A 93 7.69 -1.05 -19.21
N GLN A 94 6.49 -1.63 -19.30
CA GLN A 94 5.63 -1.87 -18.14
C GLN A 94 6.26 -2.86 -17.15
N ILE A 95 6.86 -3.95 -17.65
CA ILE A 95 7.55 -4.93 -16.81
C ILE A 95 8.75 -4.29 -16.11
N LEU A 96 9.57 -3.53 -16.84
CA LEU A 96 10.76 -2.88 -16.26
C LEU A 96 10.39 -1.89 -15.15
N ASN A 97 9.29 -1.15 -15.29
CA ASN A 97 8.81 -0.25 -14.23
C ASN A 97 8.26 -0.99 -13.01
N ALA A 98 7.56 -2.10 -13.22
CA ALA A 98 7.06 -2.91 -12.11
C ALA A 98 8.23 -3.49 -11.29
N VAL A 99 9.29 -3.94 -11.97
CA VAL A 99 10.53 -4.41 -11.34
C VAL A 99 11.23 -3.28 -10.59
N ALA A 100 11.30 -2.07 -11.17
CA ALA A 100 11.88 -0.90 -10.49
C ALA A 100 11.11 -0.54 -9.19
N LEU A 101 9.78 -0.61 -9.21
CA LEU A 101 8.97 -0.38 -8.00
C LEU A 101 9.23 -1.41 -6.91
N PHE A 102 9.45 -2.68 -7.29
CA PHE A 102 9.80 -3.72 -6.35
C PHE A 102 11.14 -3.44 -5.65
N PHE A 103 12.15 -2.99 -6.40
CA PHE A 103 13.43 -2.58 -5.81
C PHE A 103 13.29 -1.44 -4.80
N ILE A 104 12.38 -0.49 -5.03
CA ILE A 104 12.14 0.61 -4.09
C ILE A 104 11.57 0.09 -2.77
N VAL A 105 10.73 -0.94 -2.81
CA VAL A 105 10.25 -1.62 -1.60
C VAL A 105 11.41 -2.29 -0.88
N GLU A 106 12.26 -3.06 -1.56
CA GLU A 106 13.42 -3.68 -0.89
C GLU A 106 14.42 -2.66 -0.33
N LEU A 107 14.52 -1.48 -0.96
CA LEU A 107 15.35 -0.38 -0.49
C LEU A 107 14.91 0.10 0.90
N ASP A 108 13.61 0.01 1.24
CA ASP A 108 13.12 0.40 2.57
C ASP A 108 13.71 -0.50 3.68
N LEU A 109 13.84 -1.80 3.41
CA LEU A 109 14.47 -2.77 4.30
C LEU A 109 15.97 -2.51 4.42
N ILE A 110 16.64 -2.27 3.29
CA ILE A 110 18.09 -1.99 3.27
C ILE A 110 18.42 -0.70 4.01
N MET A 111 17.60 0.35 3.85
CA MET A 111 17.75 1.59 4.60
C MET A 111 17.59 1.34 6.10
N PHE A 112 16.60 0.55 6.51
CA PHE A 112 16.44 0.18 7.91
C PHE A 112 17.70 -0.54 8.45
N THR A 113 18.22 -1.53 7.72
CA THR A 113 19.45 -2.24 8.07
C THR A 113 20.73 -1.43 7.86
N THR A 114 20.65 -0.16 7.44
CA THR A 114 21.83 0.70 7.31
C THR A 114 21.78 1.82 8.35
N PHE A 115 20.61 2.45 8.52
CA PHE A 115 20.42 3.56 9.44
C PHE A 115 20.14 3.12 10.88
N ALA A 116 19.70 1.88 11.12
CA ALA A 116 19.60 1.37 12.49
C ALA A 116 21.00 1.29 13.10
N LYS A 117 21.22 1.99 14.22
CA LYS A 117 22.47 1.91 14.99
C LYS A 117 22.74 0.47 15.42
N ASP A 118 24.01 0.07 15.47
CA ASP A 118 24.41 -1.27 15.91
C ASP A 118 23.82 -1.65 17.27
N MET A 119 23.75 -0.69 18.20
CA MET A 119 23.11 -0.87 19.50
C MET A 119 21.61 -1.21 19.39
N THR A 120 20.88 -0.58 18.47
CA THR A 120 19.45 -0.88 18.27
C THR A 120 19.27 -2.26 17.68
N ARG A 121 20.16 -2.69 16.77
CA ARG A 121 20.14 -4.05 16.22
C ARG A 121 20.43 -5.09 17.30
N ASP A 122 21.47 -4.86 18.09
CA ASP A 122 21.82 -5.74 19.21
C ASP A 122 20.68 -5.86 20.23
N ILE A 123 19.98 -4.76 20.53
CA ILE A 123 18.76 -4.81 21.37
C ILE A 123 17.63 -5.60 20.68
N MET A 124 17.40 -5.40 19.38
CA MET A 124 16.37 -6.10 18.60
C MET A 124 16.62 -7.60 18.48
N ASP A 125 17.87 -8.01 18.33
CA ASP A 125 18.26 -9.42 18.24
C ASP A 125 18.17 -10.13 19.61
N ARG A 126 18.33 -9.39 20.71
CA ARG A 126 18.23 -9.89 22.10
C ARG A 126 16.83 -9.82 22.69
N LEU A 127 15.87 -9.21 21.99
CA LEU A 127 14.50 -9.11 22.46
C LEU A 127 13.90 -10.50 22.55
N GLU A 128 13.48 -10.89 23.76
CA GLU A 128 12.85 -12.19 23.93
C GLU A 128 11.58 -12.26 23.08
N PRO A 129 11.36 -13.36 22.33
CA PRO A 129 10.11 -13.54 21.62
C PRO A 129 8.98 -13.51 22.65
N TYR A 130 7.89 -12.81 22.32
CA TYR A 130 6.75 -12.66 23.22
C TYR A 130 6.24 -14.03 23.66
N ARG A 131 6.61 -14.45 24.87
CA ARG A 131 6.19 -15.73 25.45
C ARG A 131 4.79 -15.56 25.98
N MET A 132 3.83 -16.24 25.34
CA MET A 132 2.51 -16.35 25.94
C MET A 132 2.66 -17.12 27.27
N PRO A 133 2.11 -16.61 28.39
CA PRO A 133 2.35 -17.18 29.71
C PRO A 133 1.94 -18.66 29.76
N ALA A 134 2.90 -19.56 29.99
CA ALA A 134 2.77 -21.03 29.88
C ALA A 134 1.71 -21.69 30.79
N GLU A 135 0.95 -20.90 31.54
CA GLU A 135 -0.26 -21.33 32.24
C GLU A 135 -1.33 -21.66 31.19
N ARG A 136 -1.16 -22.82 30.57
CA ARG A 136 -1.98 -23.33 29.47
C ARG A 136 -3.45 -23.27 29.83
N ALA A 137 -3.81 -23.48 31.11
CA ALA A 137 -5.17 -23.33 31.61
C ALA A 137 -5.69 -21.88 31.57
N LYS A 138 -4.87 -20.86 31.91
CA LYS A 138 -5.27 -19.46 31.78
C LYS A 138 -5.27 -19.00 30.34
N ILE A 139 -4.27 -19.39 29.53
CA ILE A 139 -4.28 -19.15 28.09
C ILE A 139 -5.48 -19.82 27.47
N GLU A 140 -5.74 -21.09 27.73
CA GLU A 140 -6.93 -21.78 27.22
C GLU A 140 -8.18 -21.08 27.73
N SER A 141 -8.25 -20.60 28.96
CA SER A 141 -9.42 -19.81 29.39
C SER A 141 -9.53 -18.46 28.66
N PHE A 142 -8.42 -17.80 28.34
CA PHE A 142 -8.37 -16.52 27.63
C PHE A 142 -8.63 -16.70 26.14
N VAL A 143 -8.06 -17.73 25.53
CA VAL A 143 -8.22 -18.18 24.16
C VAL A 143 -9.63 -18.73 24.02
N TRP A 144 -10.15 -19.57 24.90
CA TRP A 144 -11.56 -19.97 24.90
C TRP A 144 -12.49 -18.82 25.20
N LYS A 145 -12.14 -17.82 26.03
CA LYS A 145 -12.95 -16.60 26.18
C LYS A 145 -12.90 -15.74 24.92
N ALA A 146 -11.74 -15.62 24.27
CA ALA A 146 -11.56 -14.89 23.03
C ALA A 146 -12.24 -15.61 21.86
N LEU A 147 -12.13 -16.94 21.78
CA LEU A 147 -12.75 -17.88 20.83
C LEU A 147 -14.25 -18.06 21.09
N ARG A 148 -14.73 -17.95 22.34
CA ARG A 148 -16.16 -17.99 22.69
C ARG A 148 -16.79 -16.61 22.51
N GLN A 149 -16.03 -15.53 22.74
CA GLN A 149 -16.33 -14.24 22.12
C GLN A 149 -16.36 -14.43 20.59
N GLU A 150 -15.42 -15.19 20.00
CA GLU A 150 -15.36 -15.51 18.56
C GLU A 150 -16.54 -16.31 18.03
N LYS A 151 -17.07 -17.25 18.83
CA LYS A 151 -18.27 -18.04 18.51
C LYS A 151 -19.56 -17.28 18.74
N SER A 152 -19.51 -16.18 19.49
CA SER A 152 -20.60 -15.19 19.59
C SER A 152 -20.34 -13.96 18.71
N TYR A 153 -19.50 -14.08 17.67
CA TYR A 153 -19.60 -13.14 16.56
C TYR A 153 -20.86 -13.53 15.81
N THR A 154 -21.96 -12.92 16.24
CA THR A 154 -23.11 -12.69 15.38
C THR A 154 -22.57 -12.34 13.99
N SER A 155 -23.11 -12.94 12.92
CA SER A 155 -22.63 -12.72 11.55
C SER A 155 -22.45 -11.23 11.21
N TRP A 156 -23.19 -10.36 11.90
CA TRP A 156 -23.04 -8.91 11.93
C TRP A 156 -21.67 -8.36 12.34
N ASP A 157 -20.94 -8.95 13.29
CA ASP A 157 -19.61 -8.45 13.69
C ASP A 157 -18.51 -8.85 12.69
N VAL A 158 -18.64 -10.01 12.05
CA VAL A 158 -17.80 -10.38 10.90
C VAL A 158 -18.07 -9.42 9.76
N ILE A 159 -19.33 -9.17 9.42
CA ILE A 159 -19.73 -8.16 8.44
C ILE A 159 -19.18 -6.78 8.83
N ARG A 160 -19.23 -6.36 10.10
CA ARG A 160 -18.72 -5.06 10.56
C ARG A 160 -17.19 -4.96 10.48
N ARG A 161 -16.45 -6.02 10.77
CA ARG A 161 -14.99 -6.09 10.60
C ARG A 161 -14.60 -6.11 9.13
N THR A 162 -15.27 -6.92 8.33
CA THR A 162 -15.10 -6.94 6.87
C THR A 162 -15.43 -5.58 6.28
N ILE A 163 -16.48 -4.90 6.75
CA ILE A 163 -16.80 -3.52 6.36
C ILE A 163 -15.66 -2.59 6.76
N ARG A 164 -15.11 -2.69 7.97
CA ARG A 164 -14.00 -1.82 8.42
C ARG A 164 -12.74 -2.01 7.57
N PHE A 165 -12.35 -3.24 7.24
CA PHE A 165 -11.25 -3.49 6.30
C PHE A 165 -11.62 -3.07 4.87
N SER A 166 -12.86 -3.31 4.45
CA SER A 166 -13.35 -2.87 3.15
C SER A 166 -13.32 -1.36 3.03
N ARG A 167 -13.53 -0.59 4.11
CA ARG A 167 -13.46 0.88 4.04
C ARG A 167 -12.07 1.36 3.62
N VAL A 168 -11.02 0.67 4.07
CA VAL A 168 -9.65 0.98 3.65
C VAL A 168 -9.44 0.59 2.20
N ILE A 169 -9.83 -0.64 1.82
CA ILE A 169 -9.66 -1.13 0.44
C ILE A 169 -10.48 -0.30 -0.55
N VAL A 170 -11.74 -0.01 -0.23
CA VAL A 170 -12.66 0.85 -1.00
C VAL A 170 -12.11 2.27 -1.05
N ALA A 171 -11.56 2.82 0.03
CA ALA A 171 -10.93 4.14 -0.02
C ALA A 171 -9.71 4.16 -0.95
N VAL A 172 -8.85 3.13 -0.90
CA VAL A 172 -7.69 3.00 -1.80
C VAL A 172 -8.15 2.84 -3.25
N PHE A 173 -9.13 1.98 -3.51
CA PHE A 173 -9.69 1.78 -4.85
C PHE A 173 -10.36 3.05 -5.39
N PHE A 174 -11.13 3.74 -4.54
CA PHE A 174 -11.77 5.00 -4.88
C PHE A 174 -10.72 6.09 -5.17
N LEU A 175 -9.66 6.17 -4.36
CA LEU A 175 -8.57 7.11 -4.58
C LEU A 175 -7.83 6.80 -5.90
N GLN A 176 -7.57 5.52 -6.18
CA GLN A 176 -6.98 5.09 -7.45
C GLN A 176 -7.88 5.44 -8.65
N TRP A 177 -9.19 5.19 -8.53
CA TRP A 177 -10.19 5.54 -9.53
C TRP A 177 -10.30 7.05 -9.74
N MET A 178 -10.23 7.85 -8.67
CA MET A 178 -10.17 9.32 -8.75
C MET A 178 -8.91 9.80 -9.46
N MET A 179 -7.74 9.22 -9.17
CA MET A 179 -6.51 9.54 -9.89
C MET A 179 -6.60 9.19 -11.37
N PHE A 180 -7.18 8.03 -11.68
CA PHE A 180 -7.45 7.59 -13.05
C PHE A 180 -8.35 8.60 -13.76
N LEU A 181 -9.52 8.92 -13.21
CA LEU A 181 -10.45 9.90 -13.81
C LEU A 181 -9.82 11.29 -13.94
N GLY A 182 -9.05 11.75 -12.96
CA GLY A 182 -8.34 13.02 -13.02
C GLY A 182 -7.31 13.07 -14.15
N TYR A 183 -6.61 11.95 -14.40
CA TYR A 183 -5.70 11.83 -15.54
C TYR A 183 -6.46 11.92 -16.88
N PHE A 184 -7.57 11.19 -17.03
CA PHE A 184 -8.39 11.25 -18.24
C PHE A 184 -8.99 12.64 -18.48
N MET A 185 -9.50 13.30 -17.44
CA MET A 185 -10.03 14.67 -17.55
C MET A 185 -8.96 15.68 -17.98
N SER A 186 -7.72 15.52 -17.54
CA SER A 186 -6.63 16.43 -17.89
C SER A 186 -6.15 16.22 -19.34
N HIS A 187 -5.92 14.97 -19.76
CA HIS A 187 -5.28 14.66 -21.05
C HIS A 187 -6.26 14.32 -22.19
N CYS A 188 -7.48 13.92 -21.85
CA CYS A 188 -8.50 13.52 -22.80
C CYS A 188 -9.70 14.48 -22.75
N GLN A 189 -10.39 14.57 -23.87
CA GLN A 189 -11.69 15.18 -24.02
C GLN A 189 -12.73 14.05 -24.05
N MET A 190 -13.77 14.18 -23.25
CA MET A 190 -14.87 13.22 -23.23
C MET A 190 -15.73 13.47 -24.47
N GLU A 191 -15.92 12.44 -25.31
CA GLU A 191 -16.79 12.52 -26.49
C GLU A 191 -18.22 12.14 -26.14
N ALA A 192 -18.39 11.13 -25.28
CA ALA A 192 -19.69 10.71 -24.78
C ALA A 192 -19.63 10.45 -23.28
N TRP A 193 -20.60 11.00 -22.55
CA TRP A 193 -20.72 10.77 -21.11
C TRP A 193 -21.10 9.32 -20.82
N PRO A 194 -20.58 8.72 -19.73
CA PRO A 194 -21.09 7.44 -19.24
C PRO A 194 -22.60 7.56 -19.04
N LEU A 195 -23.37 6.58 -19.53
CA LEU A 195 -24.84 6.52 -19.54
C LEU A 195 -25.57 7.41 -20.58
N ALA A 196 -24.92 8.41 -21.17
CA ALA A 196 -25.58 9.31 -22.14
C ALA A 196 -25.49 8.83 -23.59
N SER A 197 -24.64 7.84 -23.87
CA SER A 197 -24.48 7.35 -25.22
C SER A 197 -25.71 6.52 -25.63
N PRO A 198 -26.29 6.72 -26.82
CA PRO A 198 -27.26 5.81 -27.43
C PRO A 198 -26.62 4.46 -27.82
N MET A 199 -25.58 4.03 -27.09
CA MET A 199 -24.69 2.89 -27.29
C MET A 199 -25.38 1.54 -27.10
N MET A 200 -26.61 1.53 -26.60
CA MET A 200 -27.50 0.36 -26.71
C MET A 200 -28.09 0.19 -28.11
N ARG A 201 -28.03 1.20 -28.99
CA ARG A 201 -28.82 1.24 -30.23
C ARG A 201 -28.00 1.20 -31.52
N ASP A 202 -26.75 1.67 -31.52
CA ASP A 202 -25.93 1.68 -32.74
C ASP A 202 -24.91 0.54 -32.84
N LYS A 203 -24.89 -0.06 -34.03
CA LYS A 203 -24.26 -1.31 -34.49
C LYS A 203 -22.71 -1.36 -34.44
N TYR A 204 -22.07 -0.55 -33.61
CA TYR A 204 -20.60 -0.47 -33.57
C TYR A 204 -19.92 -1.70 -32.97
N TYR A 205 -20.67 -2.55 -32.25
CA TYR A 205 -20.18 -3.86 -31.78
C TYR A 205 -20.79 -4.98 -32.62
N HIS A 206 -20.36 -5.11 -33.88
CA HIS A 206 -20.76 -6.26 -34.69
C HIS A 206 -20.02 -7.55 -34.32
N ASP A 207 -18.94 -7.47 -33.55
CA ASP A 207 -18.17 -8.63 -33.08
C ASP A 207 -18.35 -8.87 -31.58
N GLY A 208 -19.40 -9.63 -31.22
CA GLY A 208 -19.43 -10.63 -30.14
C GLY A 208 -19.08 -10.28 -28.68
N SER A 209 -18.44 -9.17 -28.34
CA SER A 209 -18.01 -8.84 -26.98
C SER A 209 -19.11 -8.08 -26.21
N LEU A 210 -20.27 -8.72 -26.11
CA LEU A 210 -21.51 -8.21 -25.49
C LEU A 210 -21.54 -8.39 -23.97
N LEU A 211 -20.39 -8.36 -23.29
CA LEU A 211 -20.40 -8.30 -21.83
C LEU A 211 -20.58 -6.85 -21.38
N ALA A 212 -21.70 -6.61 -20.67
CA ALA A 212 -22.05 -5.37 -19.98
C ALA A 212 -21.05 -4.90 -18.88
N TRP A 213 -19.82 -5.43 -18.92
CA TRP A 213 -18.73 -5.17 -18.00
C TRP A 213 -17.53 -4.50 -18.67
N ASN A 214 -17.67 -4.07 -19.93
CA ASN A 214 -16.63 -3.28 -20.56
C ASN A 214 -16.41 -1.98 -19.79
N TRP A 215 -15.13 -1.66 -19.56
CA TRP A 215 -14.70 -0.50 -18.79
C TRP A 215 -15.29 0.82 -19.30
N GLU A 216 -15.51 0.89 -20.61
CA GLU A 216 -16.14 2.03 -21.31
C GLU A 216 -17.53 2.38 -20.77
N PHE A 217 -18.27 1.42 -20.21
CA PHE A 217 -19.57 1.69 -19.57
C PHE A 217 -19.42 2.61 -18.36
N PHE A 218 -18.38 2.40 -17.55
CA PHE A 218 -18.15 3.17 -16.33
C PHE A 218 -17.41 4.47 -16.59
N THR A 219 -16.51 4.50 -17.58
CA THR A 219 -15.68 5.67 -17.83
C THR A 219 -16.23 6.61 -18.90
N GLY A 220 -17.10 6.14 -19.79
CA GLY A 220 -17.45 6.85 -21.03
C GLY A 220 -16.35 6.74 -22.09
N GLN A 221 -16.61 7.34 -23.25
CA GLN A 221 -15.67 7.38 -24.38
C GLN A 221 -14.80 8.64 -24.34
N TRP A 222 -13.49 8.44 -24.48
CA TRP A 222 -12.48 9.49 -24.35
C TRP A 222 -11.61 9.59 -25.59
N ARG A 223 -11.28 10.82 -25.98
CA ARG A 223 -10.34 11.11 -27.05
C ARG A 223 -9.19 11.97 -26.56
N SER A 224 -7.96 11.64 -26.92
CA SER A 224 -6.78 12.41 -26.49
C SER A 224 -6.77 13.83 -27.11
N LYS A 225 -6.51 14.86 -26.28
CA LYS A 225 -6.42 16.28 -26.71
C LYS A 225 -5.19 16.58 -27.57
N ASN A 226 -4.15 15.75 -27.52
CA ASN A 226 -2.89 16.02 -28.23
C ASN A 226 -2.97 15.68 -29.73
N ILE A 227 -3.88 14.79 -30.12
CA ILE A 227 -4.07 14.42 -31.53
C ILE A 227 -4.74 15.56 -32.30
N THR A 228 -5.66 16.28 -31.66
CA THR A 228 -6.38 17.39 -32.31
C THR A 228 -5.47 18.58 -32.58
N LYS A 229 -4.60 18.98 -31.64
CA LYS A 229 -3.72 20.16 -31.84
C LYS A 229 -2.78 20.07 -33.03
N ARG A 230 -2.30 18.87 -33.38
CA ARG A 230 -1.37 18.69 -34.50
C ARG A 230 -2.07 18.75 -35.86
N LEU A 231 -3.36 18.36 -35.93
CA LEU A 231 -4.17 18.46 -37.15
C LEU A 231 -4.44 19.91 -37.59
N TRP A 232 -4.64 20.84 -36.65
CA TRP A 232 -4.96 22.23 -36.99
C TRP A 232 -3.74 23.05 -37.47
N MET A 233 -2.51 22.53 -37.32
CA MET A 233 -1.29 23.23 -37.72
C MET A 233 -0.76 22.83 -39.10
N GLN A 234 -1.29 21.78 -39.73
CA GLN A 234 -0.83 21.30 -41.03
C GLN A 234 -1.92 21.42 -42.12
N GLY A 235 -2.22 22.66 -42.52
CA GLY A 235 -2.76 22.98 -43.85
C GLY A 235 -4.08 22.33 -44.31
N PRO A 236 -4.61 22.73 -45.48
CA PRO A 236 -5.89 22.27 -46.03
C PRO A 236 -5.81 20.92 -46.77
N SER A 237 -5.01 19.97 -46.28
CA SER A 237 -5.03 18.59 -46.78
C SER A 237 -5.62 17.68 -45.71
N ASN A 238 -6.77 17.09 -46.02
CA ASN A 238 -7.60 16.21 -45.19
C ASN A 238 -6.93 14.86 -44.83
N GLU A 239 -5.65 14.84 -44.52
CA GLU A 239 -4.94 13.64 -44.09
C GLU A 239 -4.62 13.72 -42.60
N THR A 240 -5.42 13.01 -41.81
CA THR A 240 -5.18 12.80 -40.39
C THR A 240 -3.90 11.99 -40.19
N LEU A 241 -2.76 12.66 -39.99
CA LEU A 241 -1.49 12.03 -39.58
C LEU A 241 -1.55 11.63 -38.10
N CYS A 242 -2.20 10.50 -37.81
CA CYS A 242 -1.84 9.70 -36.64
C CYS A 242 -0.51 8.99 -36.93
N ALA A 243 0.36 8.87 -35.93
CA ALA A 243 1.68 8.26 -36.11
C ALA A 243 1.53 6.84 -36.69
N PRO A 244 2.11 6.53 -37.86
CA PRO A 244 2.06 5.19 -38.42
C PRO A 244 2.88 4.27 -37.51
N HIS A 245 2.22 3.36 -36.80
CA HIS A 245 2.90 2.17 -36.31
C HIS A 245 3.10 1.25 -37.51
N GLY A 246 4.37 0.96 -37.81
CA GLY A 246 4.88 0.00 -38.80
C GLY A 246 3.92 -0.60 -39.82
N ASN A 247 4.16 -0.27 -41.09
CA ASN A 247 3.61 -0.91 -42.30
C ASN A 247 2.08 -0.88 -42.47
N ALA A 248 1.63 0.23 -43.07
CA ALA A 248 0.57 0.28 -44.08
C ALA A 248 -0.62 -0.68 -43.88
N GLY A 249 -1.41 -0.44 -42.83
CA GLY A 249 -2.71 -1.06 -42.67
C GLY A 249 -3.28 -0.76 -41.31
N GLU A 250 -4.26 0.15 -41.26
CA GLU A 250 -5.07 0.53 -40.10
C GLU A 250 -4.46 1.50 -39.06
N ILE A 251 -5.23 2.56 -38.83
CA ILE A 251 -4.96 3.61 -37.86
C ILE A 251 -5.45 3.12 -36.50
N VAL A 252 -4.53 2.66 -35.66
CA VAL A 252 -4.82 2.31 -34.27
C VAL A 252 -4.77 3.60 -33.45
N GLY A 253 -5.89 3.98 -32.84
CA GLY A 253 -5.94 5.15 -31.94
C GLY A 253 -4.99 4.96 -30.76
N CYS A 254 -4.47 6.07 -30.19
CA CYS A 254 -3.55 6.00 -29.05
C CYS A 254 -4.16 5.17 -27.90
N GLY A 255 -3.65 3.95 -27.70
CA GLY A 255 -4.00 3.09 -26.58
C GLY A 255 -5.30 2.29 -26.70
N LEU A 256 -5.93 2.24 -27.88
CA LEU A 256 -7.07 1.35 -28.11
C LEU A 256 -6.61 0.11 -28.89
N PRO A 257 -7.00 -1.11 -28.48
CA PRO A 257 -6.62 -2.34 -29.17
C PRO A 257 -7.28 -2.49 -30.55
N THR A 258 -8.20 -1.60 -30.92
CA THR A 258 -8.98 -1.68 -32.15
C THR A 258 -8.80 -0.45 -33.04
N PRO A 259 -8.79 -0.64 -34.37
CA PRO A 259 -8.68 0.44 -35.35
C PRO A 259 -9.92 1.34 -35.30
N TRP A 260 -9.70 2.66 -35.37
CA TRP A 260 -10.80 3.62 -35.40
C TRP A 260 -11.31 3.78 -36.84
N HIS A 261 -12.50 3.25 -37.12
CA HIS A 261 -13.23 3.59 -38.33
C HIS A 261 -14.05 4.85 -38.08
N GLY A 262 -13.67 5.96 -38.73
CA GLY A 262 -14.49 7.17 -38.68
C GLY A 262 -15.90 6.92 -39.21
N PRO A 263 -16.90 7.75 -38.82
CA PRO A 263 -18.23 7.65 -39.39
C PRO A 263 -18.14 7.78 -40.91
N ARG A 264 -18.63 6.76 -41.64
CA ARG A 264 -18.79 6.85 -43.09
C ARG A 264 -19.87 7.89 -43.36
N GLY A 265 -19.45 9.03 -43.91
CA GLY A 265 -20.37 10.06 -44.43
C GLY A 265 -21.12 9.57 -45.66
#